data_AF-A0A2U3LN48-F1
#
_entry.id   AF-A0A2U3LN48-F1
#
_cell.length_a   1.000
_cell.length_b   1.000
_cell.length_c   1.000
_cell.angle_alpha   90.00
_cell.angle_beta   90.00
_cell.angle_gamma   90.00
#
_symmetry.space_group_name_H-M   'P 1'
#
loop_
_entity.id
_entity.type
_entity.pdbx_description
1 polymer ?
#
loop_
_entity_poly.entity_id
_entity_poly.type
_entity_poly.pdbx_seq_one_letter_code
_entity_poly.pdbx_strand_id
1 'polypeptide(L)'
;MKYTDYIWGLTDYFKSHGVSVLLTHEMHDASTMSALTKHGVSFVADNLLLLVFKEEGKYLNRYLRVVKMRGSGHSTELKELIIDKTGVSIL
;
A
#
# COMPACT_ATOMS: atom_id res chain seq x y z
N MET A 1 8.23 -3.13 -23.80
CA MET A 1 7.81 -3.82 -22.55
C MET A 1 7.09 -2.79 -21.71
N LYS A 2 5.81 -3.00 -21.34
CA LYS A 2 5.10 -2.02 -20.49
C LYS A 2 5.60 -2.21 -19.05
N TYR A 3 5.71 -1.12 -18.30
CA TYR A 3 6.14 -1.13 -16.89
C TYR A 3 5.38 -2.16 -16.03
N THR A 4 4.09 -2.33 -16.29
CA THR A 4 3.21 -3.31 -15.64
C THR A 4 3.63 -4.75 -15.88
N ASP A 5 4.08 -5.08 -17.09
CA ASP A 5 4.46 -6.46 -17.46
C ASP A 5 5.73 -6.88 -16.71
N TYR A 6 6.65 -5.94 -16.50
CA TYR A 6 7.87 -6.16 -15.72
C TYR A 6 7.56 -6.42 -14.25
N ILE A 7 6.74 -5.57 -13.63
CA ILE A 7 6.34 -5.75 -12.21
C ILE A 7 5.56 -7.06 -12.04
N TRP A 8 4.72 -7.42 -13.00
CA TRP A 8 4.00 -8.69 -12.97
C TRP A 8 4.95 -9.89 -13.06
N GLY A 9 5.88 -9.91 -14.01
CA GLY A 9 6.85 -10.99 -14.13
C GLY A 9 7.77 -11.12 -12.91
N LEU A 10 8.19 -9.99 -12.32
CA LEU A 10 9.02 -9.98 -11.13
C LEU A 10 8.29 -10.54 -9.91
N THR A 11 7.05 -10.09 -9.68
CA THR A 11 6.24 -10.55 -8.55
C THR A 11 5.84 -12.02 -8.68
N ASP A 12 5.49 -12.46 -9.90
CA ASP A 12 5.17 -13.86 -10.18
C ASP A 12 6.39 -14.78 -9.96
N TYR A 13 7.58 -14.35 -10.41
CA TYR A 13 8.82 -15.08 -10.16
C TYR A 13 9.06 -15.29 -8.66
N PHE A 14 9.05 -14.24 -7.85
CA PHE A 14 9.27 -14.38 -6.40
C PHE A 14 8.16 -15.19 -5.71
N LYS A 15 6.90 -15.02 -6.11
CA LYS A 15 5.77 -15.76 -5.57
C LYS A 15 5.89 -17.26 -5.85
N SER A 16 6.32 -17.65 -7.06
CA SER A 16 6.55 -19.06 -7.42
C SER A 16 7.68 -19.71 -6.61
N HIS A 17 8.57 -18.90 -6.02
CA HIS A 17 9.66 -19.35 -5.13
C HIS A 17 9.29 -19.25 -3.63
N GLY A 18 8.04 -18.95 -3.30
CA GLY A 18 7.58 -18.83 -1.90
C GLY A 18 8.11 -17.58 -1.18
N VAL A 19 8.60 -16.58 -1.91
CA VAL A 19 9.13 -15.34 -1.33
C VAL A 19 8.01 -14.30 -1.18
N SER A 20 7.91 -13.70 0.00
CA SER A 20 7.00 -12.56 0.24
C SER A 20 7.63 -11.26 -0.27
N VAL A 21 6.88 -10.51 -1.09
CA VAL A 21 7.37 -9.26 -1.71
C VAL A 21 6.61 -8.07 -1.15
N LEU A 22 7.37 -7.05 -0.73
CA LEU A 22 6.83 -5.73 -0.40
C LEU A 22 7.23 -4.74 -1.50
N LEU A 23 6.24 -4.13 -2.14
CA LEU A 23 6.43 -3.10 -3.16
C LEU A 23 6.04 -1.74 -2.60
N THR A 24 6.83 -0.72 -2.91
CA THR A 24 6.55 0.68 -2.56
C THR A 24 6.25 1.48 -3.82
N HIS A 25 5.16 2.24 -3.82
CA HIS A 25 4.77 3.09 -4.93
C HIS A 25 4.35 4.46 -4.38
N GLU A 26 5.02 5.52 -4.81
CA GLU A 26 4.67 6.89 -4.44
C GLU A 26 3.39 7.32 -5.18
N MET A 27 2.50 8.04 -4.50
CA MET A 27 1.28 8.55 -5.09
C MET A 27 1.25 10.07 -4.96
N HIS A 28 1.10 10.78 -6.08
CA HIS A 28 0.97 12.23 -6.08
C HIS A 28 -0.39 12.72 -5.55
N ASP A 29 -1.41 11.87 -5.59
CA ASP A 29 -2.72 12.13 -4.97
C ASP A 29 -3.23 10.86 -4.29
N ALA A 30 -2.96 10.75 -2.98
CA ALA A 30 -3.39 9.62 -2.17
C ALA A 30 -4.89 9.68 -1.80
N SER A 31 -5.57 10.81 -2.06
CA SER A 31 -6.99 10.98 -1.75
C SER A 31 -7.89 10.25 -2.76
N THR A 32 -7.40 10.02 -3.97
CA THR A 32 -8.17 9.38 -5.03
C THR A 32 -7.73 7.92 -5.20
N MET A 33 -8.54 6.98 -4.72
CA MET A 33 -8.38 5.52 -4.99
C MET A 33 -8.21 5.21 -6.49
N SER A 34 -8.68 6.10 -7.39
CA SER A 34 -8.49 5.96 -8.83
C SER A 34 -7.03 6.05 -9.28
N ALA A 35 -6.13 6.67 -8.50
CA ALA A 35 -4.70 6.68 -8.81
C ALA A 35 -4.07 5.29 -8.63
N LEU A 36 -4.59 4.45 -7.70
CA LEU A 36 -4.12 3.06 -7.51
C LEU A 36 -4.53 2.15 -8.66
N THR A 37 -5.67 2.41 -9.29
CA THR A 37 -6.18 1.63 -10.42
C THR A 37 -5.63 2.11 -11.76
N LYS A 38 -5.33 3.40 -11.92
CA LYS A 38 -4.85 4.00 -13.19
C LYS A 38 -3.53 3.40 -13.72
N HIS A 39 -2.63 2.96 -12.84
CA HIS A 39 -1.35 2.37 -13.25
C HIS A 39 -1.37 0.84 -13.33
N GLY A 40 -2.52 0.18 -13.12
CA GLY A 40 -2.63 -1.29 -13.15
C GLY A 40 -1.92 -2.02 -11.99
N VAL A 41 -1.22 -1.31 -11.11
CA VAL A 41 -0.45 -1.87 -9.98
C VAL A 41 -1.35 -2.59 -8.97
N SER A 42 -2.58 -2.11 -8.76
CA SER A 42 -3.57 -2.75 -7.87
C SER A 42 -4.03 -4.14 -8.33
N PHE A 43 -3.88 -4.46 -9.62
CA PHE A 43 -4.17 -5.79 -10.14
C PHE A 43 -3.04 -6.78 -9.85
N VAL A 44 -1.79 -6.31 -9.87
CA VAL A 44 -0.60 -7.12 -9.63
C VAL A 44 -0.47 -7.53 -8.17
N ALA A 45 -0.82 -6.65 -7.24
CA ALA A 45 -0.69 -6.93 -5.81
C ALA A 45 -1.89 -7.69 -5.22
N ASP A 46 -1.61 -8.75 -4.46
CA ASP A 46 -2.61 -9.48 -3.69
C ASP A 46 -3.11 -8.69 -2.47
N ASN A 47 -2.19 -7.97 -1.83
CA ASN A 47 -2.44 -7.12 -0.68
C ASN A 47 -2.07 -5.67 -1.00
N LEU A 48 -2.85 -4.73 -0.48
CA LEU A 48 -2.67 -3.31 -0.76
C LEU A 48 -2.77 -2.49 0.52
N LEU A 49 -1.67 -1.83 0.86
CA LEU A 49 -1.56 -0.91 1.97
C LEU A 49 -1.54 0.52 1.42
N LEU A 50 -2.35 1.38 2.01
CA LEU A 50 -2.40 2.79 1.68
C LEU A 50 -1.90 3.60 2.87
N LEU A 51 -0.87 4.40 2.64
CA LEU A 51 -0.38 5.42 3.56
C LEU A 51 -0.91 6.77 3.10
N VAL A 52 -1.60 7.49 3.98
CA VAL A 52 -2.12 8.83 3.69
C VAL A 52 -1.69 9.81 4.77
N PHE A 53 -1.49 11.05 4.36
CA PHE A 53 -1.36 12.16 5.28
C PHE A 53 -2.71 12.87 5.40
N LYS A 54 -3.06 13.27 6.61
CA LYS A 54 -4.21 14.15 6.86
C LYS A 54 -3.77 15.33 7.69
N GLU A 55 -4.22 16.51 7.28
CA GLU A 55 -3.99 17.73 8.02
C GLU A 55 -5.12 17.92 9.03
N GLU A 56 -4.76 18.00 10.32
CA GLU A 56 -5.68 18.16 11.44
C GLU A 56 -5.22 19.36 12.28
N GLY A 57 -5.83 20.50 12.03
CA GLY A 57 -5.43 21.76 12.64
C GLY A 57 -4.03 22.18 12.18
N LYS A 58 -3.05 22.09 13.08
CA LYS A 58 -1.64 22.42 12.79
C LYS A 58 -0.77 21.19 12.59
N TYR A 59 -1.36 19.99 12.65
CA TYR A 59 -0.63 18.73 12.62
C TYR A 59 -0.86 18.01 11.29
N LEU A 60 0.21 17.45 10.74
CA LEU A 60 0.15 16.53 9.61
C LEU A 60 0.27 15.11 10.14
N ASN A 61 -0.87 14.46 10.35
CA ASN A 61 -0.95 13.11 10.90
C ASN A 61 -0.83 12.08 9.78
N ARG A 62 -0.23 10.92 10.11
CA ARG A 62 -0.05 9.81 9.18
C ARG A 62 -1.06 8.73 9.50
N TYR A 63 -1.64 8.15 8.47
CA TYR A 63 -2.61 7.09 8.61
C TYR A 63 -2.29 5.93 7.67
N LEU A 64 -2.59 4.71 8.14
CA LEU A 64 -2.50 3.48 7.39
C LEU A 64 -3.90 2.87 7.22
N ARG A 65 -4.18 2.37 6.02
CA ARG A 65 -5.35 1.54 5.73
C ARG A 65 -4.96 0.33 4.92
N VAL A 66 -5.52 -0.82 5.27
CA VAL A 66 -5.53 -1.99 4.39
C VAL A 66 -6.68 -1.81 3.40
N VAL A 67 -6.36 -1.61 2.13
CA VAL A 67 -7.36 -1.40 1.06
C VAL A 67 -7.88 -2.74 0.55
N LYS A 68 -7.00 -3.74 0.51
CA LYS A 68 -7.28 -5.05 -0.07
C LYS A 68 -6.37 -6.07 0.57
N MET A 69 -6.93 -7.24 0.86
CA MET A 69 -6.19 -8.42 1.26
C MET A 69 -6.86 -9.64 0.63
N ARG A 70 -6.12 -10.46 -0.12
CA ARG A 70 -6.65 -11.71 -0.70
C ARG A 70 -6.35 -12.89 0.20
N GLY A 71 -7.34 -13.76 0.41
CA GLY A 71 -7.19 -14.98 1.20
C GLY A 71 -7.37 -14.79 2.72
N SER A 72 -7.74 -13.59 3.18
CA SER A 72 -8.04 -13.32 4.60
C SER A 72 -8.97 -12.11 4.75
N GLY A 73 -9.70 -12.05 5.86
CA GLY A 73 -10.30 -10.81 6.34
C GLY A 73 -9.22 -9.81 6.77
N HIS A 74 -9.55 -8.52 6.74
CA HIS A 74 -8.69 -7.43 7.22
C HIS A 74 -9.51 -6.33 7.86
N SER A 75 -8.87 -5.50 8.68
CA SER A 75 -9.51 -4.29 9.23
C SER A 75 -9.75 -3.26 8.13
N THR A 76 -10.96 -2.72 8.08
CA THR A 76 -11.35 -1.64 7.16
C THR A 76 -11.15 -0.24 7.78
N GLU A 77 -10.70 -0.19 9.04
CA GLU A 77 -10.45 1.04 9.76
C GLU A 77 -9.28 1.82 9.14
N LEU A 78 -9.35 3.14 9.25
CA LEU A 78 -8.20 4.00 9.02
C LEU A 78 -7.51 4.18 10.37
N LYS A 79 -6.27 3.69 10.47
CA LYS A 79 -5.51 3.64 11.72
C LYS A 79 -4.43 4.71 11.71
N GLU A 80 -4.23 5.39 12.83
CA GLU A 80 -3.14 6.35 12.96
C GLU A 80 -1.80 5.60 13.00
N LEU A 81 -0.82 6.11 12.26
CA LEU A 81 0.53 5.57 12.18
C LEU A 81 1.49 6.55 12.85
N ILE A 82 2.15 6.08 13.91
CA ILE A 82 3.16 6.85 14.62
C ILE A 82 4.54 6.34 14.21
N ILE A 83 5.47 7.28 14.00
CA ILE A 83 6.88 6.99 13.78
C ILE A 83 7.66 7.72 14.86
N ASP A 84 8.33 6.96 15.72
CA ASP A 84 9.17 7.50 16.78
C ASP A 84 10.54 6.82 16.83
N LYS A 85 11.27 7.01 17.92
CA LYS A 85 12.63 6.45 18.11
C LYS A 85 12.67 4.92 18.13
N THR A 86 11.53 4.26 18.31
CA THR A 86 11.39 2.80 18.34
C THR A 86 10.91 2.20 17.02
N GLY A 87 10.53 3.05 16.06
CA GLY A 87 10.08 2.63 14.73
C GLY A 87 8.63 3.00 14.47
N VAL A 88 7.89 2.10 13.81
CA VAL A 88 6.51 2.30 13.37
C VAL A 88 5.54 1.60 14.31
N SER A 89 4.51 2.31 14.78
CA SER A 89 3.40 1.74 15.55
C SER A 89 2.04 2.17 14.98
N ILE A 90 1.03 1.32 15.20
CA ILE A 90 -0.35 1.54 14.77
C ILE A 90 -1.23 1.64 16.02
N LEU A 91 -2.06 2.67 16.13
CA LEU A 91 -2.99 2.88 17.26
C LEU A 91 -4.37 2.24 17.03
#